data_AF-A0A1X7T2Z0-F1
#
_entry.id   AF-A0A1X7T2Z0-F1
#
_cell.length_a   1.000
_cell.length_b   1.000
_cell.length_c   1.000
_cell.angle_alpha   90.00
_cell.angle_beta   90.00
_cell.angle_gamma   90.00
#
_symmetry.space_group_name_H-M   'P 1'
#
loop_
_entity.id
_entity.type
_entity.pdbx_description
1 polymer ?
#
loop_
_entity_poly.entity_id
_entity_poly.type
_entity_poly.pdbx_seq_one_letter_code
_entity_poly.pdbx_strand_id
1 'polypeptide(L)'
;MRPWVALTLTIAIWILSAVLGAGPFIDIGHYSYGDELGYCTLIGVDIAAFVVILVIVFLVVGTIFVTSLWTFCFTRSYFKAQSVIAGESVYASKKKRLFGIFGSMLLIYGTYYLIEALCILLQILIFLPYELYVTSYVIFCFVTIKNSGQF
;
A
#
# COMPACT_ATOMS: atom_id res chain seq x y z
N MET A 1 18.61 1.32 -13.17
CA MET A 1 17.32 1.13 -13.87
C MET A 1 17.26 2.10 -15.04
N ARG A 2 16.80 1.65 -16.21
CA ARG A 2 16.55 2.57 -17.34
C ARG A 2 15.21 3.29 -17.11
N PRO A 3 15.12 4.62 -17.31
CA PRO A 3 13.92 5.41 -17.00
C PRO A 3 12.66 4.90 -17.70
N TRP A 4 12.81 4.37 -18.92
CA TRP A 4 11.73 3.75 -19.69
C TRP A 4 11.06 2.56 -18.99
N VAL A 5 11.82 1.75 -18.24
CA VAL A 5 11.27 0.58 -17.51
C VAL A 5 10.38 1.04 -16.37
N ALA A 6 10.80 2.07 -15.63
CA ALA A 6 10.00 2.64 -14.56
C ALA A 6 8.70 3.22 -15.10
N LEU A 7 8.77 3.95 -16.22
CA LEU A 7 7.60 4.54 -16.86
C LEU A 7 6.58 3.49 -17.33
N THR A 8 7.05 2.41 -17.98
CA THR A 8 6.16 1.29 -18.38
C THR A 8 5.49 0.63 -17.18
N LEU A 9 6.24 0.39 -16.09
CA LEU A 9 5.68 -0.20 -14.88
C LEU A 9 4.64 0.70 -14.23
N THR A 10 4.91 2.01 -14.15
CA THR A 10 3.94 2.97 -13.63
C THR A 10 2.67 2.94 -14.47
N ILE A 11 2.76 3.08 -15.80
CA ILE A 11 1.57 3.04 -16.66
C ILE A 11 0.77 1.74 -16.48
N ALA A 12 1.45 0.59 -16.42
CA ALA A 12 0.79 -0.70 -16.20
C ALA A 12 0.05 -0.74 -14.85
N ILE A 13 0.65 -0.23 -13.78
CA ILE A 13 0.01 -0.14 -12.46
C ILE A 13 -1.22 0.76 -12.51
N TRP A 14 -1.12 1.94 -13.13
CA TRP A 14 -2.25 2.87 -13.25
C TRP A 14 -3.40 2.29 -14.05
N ILE A 15 -3.12 1.61 -15.17
CA ILE A 15 -4.14 0.92 -15.97
C ILE A 15 -4.79 -0.19 -15.14
N LEU A 16 -4.00 -1.00 -14.44
CA LEU A 16 -4.53 -2.06 -13.58
C LEU A 16 -5.44 -1.48 -12.49
N SER A 17 -5.04 -0.41 -11.81
CA SER A 17 -5.87 0.29 -10.82
C SER A 17 -7.16 0.83 -11.42
N ALA A 18 -7.10 1.41 -12.64
CA ALA A 18 -8.29 1.91 -13.32
C ALA A 18 -9.27 0.79 -13.68
N VAL A 19 -8.77 -0.36 -14.15
CA VAL A 19 -9.59 -1.53 -14.47
C VAL A 19 -10.26 -2.10 -13.21
N LEU A 20 -9.52 -2.20 -12.11
CA LEU A 20 -10.05 -2.69 -10.84
C LEU A 20 -11.09 -1.74 -10.24
N GLY A 21 -10.87 -0.43 -10.34
CA GLY A 21 -11.82 0.59 -9.91
C GLY A 21 -13.02 0.77 -10.85
N ALA A 22 -12.99 0.17 -12.05
CA ALA A 22 -14.05 0.33 -13.02
C ALA A 22 -15.21 -0.67 -12.87
N GLY A 23 -15.09 -1.66 -11.97
CA GLY A 23 -16.13 -2.65 -11.67
C GLY A 23 -17.54 -2.05 -11.52
N PRO A 24 -17.72 -0.94 -10.79
CA PRO A 24 -19.05 -0.35 -10.60
C PRO A 24 -19.64 0.28 -11.87
N PHE A 25 -18.82 0.59 -12.89
CA PHE A 25 -19.31 1.08 -14.19
C PHE A 25 -19.76 -0.05 -15.13
N ILE A 26 -19.45 -1.31 -14.79
CA ILE A 26 -19.87 -2.52 -15.51
C ILE A 26 -20.88 -3.33 -14.68
N ASP A 27 -21.65 -2.66 -13.81
CA ASP A 27 -22.73 -3.21 -12.99
C ASP A 27 -22.28 -4.17 -11.86
N ILE A 28 -20.99 -4.12 -11.47
CA ILE A 28 -20.47 -4.84 -10.30
C ILE A 28 -20.54 -3.91 -9.09
N GLY A 29 -21.72 -3.86 -8.46
CA GLY A 29 -22.04 -2.92 -7.39
C GLY A 29 -22.17 -1.48 -7.88
N HIS A 30 -22.28 -0.53 -6.95
CA HIS A 30 -22.35 0.90 -7.27
C HIS A 30 -21.63 1.75 -6.22
N TYR A 31 -21.04 2.86 -6.64
CA TYR A 31 -20.51 3.85 -5.71
C TYR A 31 -21.65 4.65 -5.10
N SER A 32 -21.72 4.69 -3.78
CA SER A 32 -22.68 5.51 -3.03
C SER A 32 -21.97 6.21 -1.87
N TYR A 33 -22.50 7.37 -1.48
CA TYR A 33 -21.98 8.14 -0.36
C TYR A 33 -22.39 7.46 0.95
N GLY A 34 -21.41 7.10 1.78
CA GLY A 34 -21.65 6.56 3.11
C GLY A 34 -21.71 7.69 4.14
N ASP A 35 -22.91 8.06 4.59
CA ASP A 35 -23.11 9.18 5.52
C ASP A 35 -22.32 9.02 6.83
N GLU A 36 -22.21 7.80 7.34
CA GLU A 36 -21.45 7.47 8.57
C GLU A 36 -19.93 7.53 8.36
N LEU A 37 -19.47 7.30 7.13
CA LEU A 37 -18.05 7.24 6.77
C LEU A 37 -17.52 8.60 6.27
N GLY A 38 -18.40 9.44 5.71
CA GLY A 38 -18.05 10.75 5.15
C GLY A 38 -17.37 10.69 3.78
N TYR A 39 -17.45 9.55 3.07
CA TYR A 39 -16.86 9.38 1.73
C TYR A 39 -17.67 8.40 0.86
N CYS A 40 -17.42 8.41 -0.45
CA CYS A 40 -18.03 7.46 -1.39
C CYS A 40 -17.34 6.10 -1.30
N THR A 41 -18.14 5.06 -1.08
CA THR A 41 -17.69 3.67 -0.99
C THR A 41 -18.49 2.78 -1.93
N LEU A 42 -18.00 1.57 -2.17
CA LEU A 42 -18.67 0.57 -3.00
C LEU A 42 -19.77 -0.12 -2.17
N ILE A 43 -21.01 -0.05 -2.64
CA ILE A 43 -22.19 -0.67 -2.00
C ILE A 43 -22.88 -1.62 -3.00
N GLY A 44 -23.60 -2.61 -2.49
CA GLY A 44 -24.41 -3.51 -3.32
C GLY A 44 -23.62 -4.57 -4.08
N VAL A 45 -22.39 -4.86 -3.65
CA VAL A 45 -21.62 -6.01 -4.12
C VAL A 45 -22.12 -7.30 -3.48
N ASP A 46 -22.23 -8.35 -4.28
CA ASP A 46 -22.54 -9.69 -3.79
C ASP A 46 -21.31 -10.31 -3.08
N ILE A 47 -21.54 -11.36 -2.30
CA ILE A 47 -20.49 -12.03 -1.52
C ILE A 47 -19.38 -12.55 -2.46
N ALA A 48 -19.72 -13.01 -3.67
CA ALA A 48 -18.73 -13.51 -4.62
C ALA A 48 -17.83 -12.38 -5.15
N ALA A 49 -18.38 -11.25 -5.60
CA ALA A 49 -17.56 -10.10 -6.01
C ALA A 49 -16.72 -9.56 -4.86
N PHE A 50 -17.28 -9.52 -3.64
CA PHE A 50 -16.55 -9.10 -2.45
C PHE A 50 -15.32 -9.98 -2.17
N VAL A 51 -15.46 -11.32 -2.26
CA VAL A 51 -14.33 -12.25 -2.12
C VAL A 51 -13.29 -12.07 -3.22
N VAL A 52 -13.71 -11.82 -4.47
CA VAL A 52 -12.80 -11.55 -5.58
C VAL A 52 -12.01 -10.25 -5.35
N ILE A 53 -12.67 -9.18 -4.94
CA ILE A 53 -12.04 -7.90 -4.59
C ILE A 53 -11.02 -8.12 -3.47
N LEU A 54 -11.39 -8.86 -2.43
CA LEU A 54 -10.47 -9.22 -1.34
C LEU A 54 -9.23 -9.93 -1.84
N VAL A 55 -9.37 -10.98 -2.65
CA VAL A 55 -8.24 -11.74 -3.20
C VAL A 55 -7.32 -10.81 -4.00
N ILE A 56 -7.89 -9.92 -4.81
CA ILE A 56 -7.12 -8.94 -5.59
C ILE A 56 -6.35 -7.99 -4.67
N VAL A 57 -7.00 -7.45 -3.63
CA VAL A 57 -6.35 -6.57 -2.64
C VAL A 57 -5.19 -7.31 -1.96
N PHE A 58 -5.40 -8.55 -1.50
CA PHE A 58 -4.33 -9.35 -0.89
C PHE A 58 -3.16 -9.61 -1.86
N LEU A 59 -3.44 -9.89 -3.13
CA LEU A 59 -2.40 -10.08 -4.15
C LEU A 59 -1.61 -8.78 -4.37
N VAL A 60 -2.29 -7.64 -4.50
CA VAL A 60 -1.63 -6.33 -4.66
C VAL A 60 -0.77 -6.02 -3.45
N VAL A 61 -1.31 -6.12 -2.23
CA VAL A 61 -0.57 -5.89 -0.98
C VAL A 61 0.62 -6.83 -0.85
N GLY A 62 0.42 -8.12 -1.16
CA GLY A 62 1.48 -9.12 -1.15
C GLY A 62 2.59 -8.78 -2.13
N THR A 63 2.27 -8.36 -3.36
CA THR A 63 3.27 -7.95 -4.34
C THR A 63 4.01 -6.68 -3.91
N ILE A 64 3.33 -5.69 -3.32
CA ILE A 64 3.98 -4.48 -2.77
C ILE A 64 4.95 -4.87 -1.66
N PHE A 65 4.55 -5.75 -0.75
CA PHE A 65 5.40 -6.22 0.34
C PHE A 65 6.64 -6.96 -0.18
N VAL A 66 6.46 -7.92 -1.09
CA VAL A 66 7.55 -8.71 -1.69
C VAL A 66 8.50 -7.82 -2.48
N THR A 67 7.97 -6.93 -3.34
CA THR A 67 8.80 -6.01 -4.13
C THR A 67 9.54 -5.00 -3.27
N SER A 68 8.93 -4.52 -2.18
CA SER A 68 9.58 -3.60 -1.24
C SER A 68 10.69 -4.28 -0.43
N LEU A 69 10.45 -5.51 0.07
CA LEU A 69 11.48 -6.32 0.71
C LEU A 69 12.62 -6.65 -0.26
N TRP A 70 12.29 -7.05 -1.48
CA TRP A 70 13.28 -7.32 -2.52
C TRP A 70 14.13 -6.09 -2.82
N THR A 71 13.48 -4.94 -3.03
CA THR A 71 14.15 -3.66 -3.28
C THR A 71 15.05 -3.28 -2.13
N PHE A 72 14.57 -3.41 -0.89
CA PHE A 72 15.37 -3.14 0.31
C PHE A 72 16.60 -4.05 0.42
N CYS A 73 16.42 -5.37 0.22
CA CYS A 73 17.52 -6.34 0.22
C CYS A 73 18.54 -6.06 -0.89
N PHE A 74 18.06 -5.75 -2.09
CA PHE A 74 18.90 -5.38 -3.23
C PHE A 74 19.70 -4.11 -2.95
N THR A 75 19.04 -3.05 -2.47
CA THR A 75 19.70 -1.78 -2.19
C THR A 75 20.69 -1.91 -1.03
N ARG A 76 20.38 -2.71 0.00
CA ARG A 76 21.33 -3.05 1.07
C ARG A 76 22.58 -3.75 0.53
N SER A 77 22.40 -4.72 -0.36
CA SER A 77 23.49 -5.45 -1.00
C SER A 77 24.35 -4.52 -1.87
N TYR A 78 23.69 -3.67 -2.66
CA TYR A 78 24.35 -2.66 -3.50
C TYR A 78 25.19 -1.68 -2.69
N PHE A 79 24.65 -1.12 -1.60
CA PHE A 79 25.39 -0.22 -0.73
C PHE A 79 26.57 -0.90 -0.04
N LYS A 80 26.43 -2.18 0.34
CA LYS A 80 27.55 -2.97 0.88
C LYS A 80 28.66 -3.14 -0.14
N ALA A 81 28.33 -3.42 -1.40
CA ALA A 81 29.32 -3.53 -2.47
C ALA A 81 30.02 -2.20 -2.75
N GLN A 82 29.26 -1.08 -2.78
CA GLN A 82 29.84 0.25 -2.99
C GLN A 82 30.69 0.74 -1.79
N SER A 83 30.31 0.42 -0.55
CA SER A 83 31.06 0.85 0.64
C SER A 83 32.44 0.18 0.73
N VAL A 84 32.56 -1.05 0.20
CA VAL A 84 33.85 -1.76 0.10
C VAL A 84 34.80 -1.06 -0.89
N ILE A 85 34.27 -0.42 -1.94
CA ILE A 85 35.06 0.22 -3.00
C ILE A 85 35.44 1.66 -2.63
N ALA A 86 34.53 2.41 -1.98
CA ALA A 86 34.67 3.86 -1.76
C ALA A 86 34.96 4.28 -0.31
N GLY A 87 35.09 3.32 0.62
CA GLY A 87 35.29 3.57 2.05
C GLY A 87 33.97 3.79 2.82
N GLU A 88 33.90 3.26 4.05
CA GLU A 88 32.64 3.18 4.81
C GLU A 88 32.04 4.53 5.24
N SER A 89 32.87 5.57 5.40
CA SER A 89 32.46 6.84 6.02
C SER A 89 31.46 7.66 5.19
N VAL A 90 31.60 7.67 3.85
CA VAL A 90 30.72 8.43 2.95
C VAL A 90 29.33 7.79 2.83
N TYR A 91 29.27 6.46 2.89
CA TYR A 91 28.03 5.70 2.69
C TYR A 91 27.26 5.39 3.98
N ALA A 92 27.86 5.57 5.16
CA ALA A 92 27.20 5.34 6.44
C ALA A 92 25.94 6.21 6.63
N SER A 93 26.02 7.49 6.26
CA SER A 93 24.88 8.43 6.35
C SER A 93 23.77 8.10 5.34
N LYS A 94 24.12 7.84 4.08
CA LYS A 94 23.15 7.46 3.02
C LYS A 94 22.46 6.13 3.32
N LYS A 95 23.18 5.16 3.90
CA LYS A 95 22.65 3.86 4.34
C LYS A 95 21.61 4.00 5.45
N LYS A 96 21.86 4.85 6.46
CA LYS A 96 20.89 5.13 7.54
C LYS A 96 19.62 5.80 7.02
N ARG A 97 19.76 6.80 6.13
CA ARG A 97 18.61 7.49 5.51
C ARG A 97 17.76 6.52 4.67
N LEU A 98 18.38 5.64 3.88
CA LEU A 98 17.65 4.65 3.10
C LEU A 98 16.85 3.68 3.99
N PHE A 99 17.49 3.14 5.04
CA PHE A 99 16.80 2.27 6.00
C PHE A 99 15.64 2.99 6.68
N GLY A 100 15.81 4.28 7.00
CA GLY A 100 14.73 5.12 7.54
C GLY A 100 13.54 5.22 6.59
N ILE A 101 13.78 5.54 5.32
CA ILE A 101 12.70 5.79 4.34
C ILE A 101 12.00 4.49 3.94
N PHE A 102 12.74 3.49 3.47
CA PHE A 102 12.13 2.24 3.00
C PHE A 102 11.56 1.41 4.16
N GLY A 103 12.25 1.40 5.31
CA GLY A 103 11.77 0.68 6.49
C GLY A 103 10.50 1.30 7.05
N SER A 104 10.44 2.63 7.16
CA SER A 104 9.24 3.31 7.65
C SER A 104 8.06 3.21 6.68
N MET A 105 8.28 3.39 5.37
CA MET A 105 7.23 3.17 4.37
C MET A 105 6.68 1.74 4.41
N LEU A 106 7.56 0.74 4.45
CA LEU A 106 7.14 -0.67 4.51
C LEU A 106 6.32 -0.96 5.78
N LEU A 107 6.75 -0.43 6.94
CA LEU A 107 6.00 -0.62 8.19
C LEU A 107 4.62 0.04 8.13
N ILE A 108 4.51 1.23 7.56
CA ILE A 108 3.23 1.94 7.48
C ILE A 108 2.28 1.25 6.53
N TYR A 109 2.71 1.02 5.28
CA TYR A 109 1.87 0.34 4.29
C TYR A 109 1.53 -1.07 4.76
N GLY A 110 2.50 -1.82 5.27
CA GLY A 110 2.28 -3.18 5.77
C GLY A 110 1.29 -3.22 6.93
N THR A 111 1.44 -2.34 7.92
CA THR A 111 0.54 -2.31 9.08
C THR A 111 -0.87 -1.85 8.68
N TYR A 112 -0.97 -0.84 7.81
CA TYR A 112 -2.24 -0.32 7.32
C TYR A 112 -3.02 -1.39 6.54
N TYR A 113 -2.41 -1.97 5.52
CA TYR A 113 -3.07 -2.99 4.71
C TYR A 113 -3.39 -4.26 5.50
N LEU A 114 -2.59 -4.60 6.51
CA LEU A 114 -2.88 -5.72 7.40
C LEU A 114 -4.07 -5.44 8.33
N ILE A 115 -4.18 -4.22 8.87
CA ILE A 115 -5.35 -3.79 9.65
C ILE A 115 -6.60 -3.79 8.77
N GLU A 116 -6.52 -3.22 7.57
CA GLU A 116 -7.63 -3.16 6.62
C GLU A 116 -8.12 -4.57 6.24
N ALA A 117 -7.20 -5.45 5.84
CA ALA A 117 -7.50 -6.86 5.56
C ALA A 117 -8.19 -7.58 6.73
N LEU A 118 -7.72 -7.32 7.95
CA LEU A 118 -8.27 -7.91 9.17
C LEU A 118 -9.66 -7.36 9.49
N CYS A 119 -9.89 -6.06 9.32
CA CYS A 119 -11.21 -5.42 9.44
C CYS A 119 -12.21 -5.98 8.42
N ILE A 120 -11.80 -6.13 7.16
CA ILE A 120 -12.66 -6.70 6.11
C ILE A 120 -12.98 -8.17 6.40
N LEU A 121 -12.02 -8.95 6.89
CA LEU A 121 -12.26 -10.33 7.31
C LEU A 121 -13.26 -10.41 8.47
N LEU A 122 -13.12 -9.52 9.46
CA LEU A 122 -14.04 -9.43 10.61
C LEU A 122 -15.45 -9.03 10.20
N GLN A 123 -15.62 -8.16 9.19
CA GLN A 123 -16.93 -7.78 8.66
C GLN A 123 -17.75 -8.95 8.12
N ILE A 124 -17.11 -10.03 7.66
CA ILE A 124 -17.80 -11.25 7.21
C ILE A 124 -18.43 -11.98 8.41
N LEU A 125 -17.83 -11.86 9.59
CA LEU A 125 -18.21 -12.60 10.80
C LEU A 125 -19.10 -11.79 11.74
N ILE A 126 -18.86 -10.49 11.86
CA ILE A 126 -19.52 -9.59 12.81
C ILE A 126 -19.77 -8.20 12.20
N PHE A 127 -20.76 -7.49 12.73
CA PHE A 127 -20.96 -6.08 12.39
C PHE A 127 -19.89 -5.23 13.08
N LEU A 128 -19.02 -4.57 12.31
CA LEU A 128 -17.89 -3.80 12.84
C LEU A 128 -18.26 -2.30 12.94
N PRO A 129 -17.99 -1.63 14.08
CA PRO A 129 -18.32 -0.21 14.26
C PRO A 129 -17.56 0.69 13.26
N TYR A 130 -18.27 1.66 12.68
CA TYR A 130 -17.72 2.60 11.69
C TYR A 130 -16.59 3.47 12.28
N GLU A 131 -16.60 3.70 13.60
CA GLU A 131 -15.60 4.46 14.33
C GLU A 131 -14.18 3.85 14.17
N LEU A 132 -14.07 2.53 14.02
CA LEU A 132 -12.79 1.85 13.77
C LEU A 132 -12.24 2.14 12.37
N TYR A 133 -13.12 2.26 11.37
CA TYR A 133 -12.73 2.64 10.00
C TYR A 133 -12.24 4.07 9.94
N VAL A 134 -12.99 5.00 10.54
CA VAL A 134 -12.60 6.42 10.57
C VAL A 134 -11.28 6.60 11.34
N THR A 135 -11.13 5.95 12.49
CA THR A 135 -9.92 6.06 13.31
C THR A 135 -8.70 5.50 12.59
N SER A 136 -8.82 4.32 11.96
CA SER A 136 -7.70 3.71 11.22
C SER A 136 -7.28 4.54 10.01
N TYR A 137 -8.24 5.13 9.29
CA TYR A 137 -7.98 6.05 8.18
C TYR A 137 -7.26 7.33 8.64
N VAL A 138 -7.74 7.95 9.72
CA VAL A 138 -7.12 9.16 10.28
C VAL A 138 -5.69 8.91 10.75
N ILE A 139 -5.44 7.79 11.44
CA ILE A 139 -4.08 7.38 11.86
C ILE A 139 -3.16 7.22 10.64
N PHE A 140 -3.64 6.57 9.58
CA PHE A 140 -2.87 6.40 8.35
C PHE A 140 -2.48 7.73 7.71
N CYS A 141 -3.41 8.68 7.61
CA CYS A 141 -3.14 10.02 7.09
C CYS A 141 -2.05 10.74 7.92
N PHE A 142 -2.16 10.73 9.25
CA PHE A 142 -1.17 11.38 10.12
C PHE A 142 0.22 10.73 10.04
N VAL A 143 0.27 9.40 10.00
CA VAL A 143 1.51 8.65 9.89
C VAL A 143 2.20 8.90 8.55
N THR A 144 1.43 9.05 7.47
CA THR A 144 1.94 9.41 6.13
C THR A 144 2.48 10.84 6.10
N ILE A 145 1.78 11.80 6.70
CA ILE A 145 2.21 13.22 6.79
C ILE A 145 3.52 13.37 7.56
N LYS A 146 3.63 12.71 8.72
CA LYS A 146 4.86 12.75 9.53
C LYS A 146 6.07 12.23 8.77
N ASN A 147 5.88 11.20 7.96
CA ASN A 147 6.96 10.63 7.16
C ASN A 147 7.32 11.45 5.92
N SER A 148 6.39 12.23 5.37
CA SER A 148 6.65 13.13 4.24
C SER A 148 7.23 14.48 4.68
N GLY A 149 6.98 14.92 5.93
CA GLY A 149 7.55 16.14 6.51
C GLY A 149 8.95 16.03 7.12
N GLN A 150 9.55 14.83 7.15
CA GLN A 150 10.95 14.62 7.58
C GLN A 150 11.96 14.66 6.42
N PHE A 151 11.54 15.15 5.25
CA PHE A 151 12.38 15.31 4.05
C PHE A 151 12.84 16.74 3.84
#